data_AF-A0A520DVY1-F1
#
_entry.id   AF-A0A520DVY1-F1
#
_cell.length_a   1.000
_cell.length_b   1.000
_cell.length_c   1.000
_cell.angle_alpha   90.00
_cell.angle_beta   90.00
_cell.angle_gamma   90.00
#
_symmetry.space_group_name_H-M   'P 1'
#
loop_
_entity.id
_entity.type
_entity.pdbx_description
1 polymer ?
#
loop_
_entity_poly.entity_id
_entity_poly.type
_entity_poly.pdbx_seq_one_letter_code
_entity_poly.pdbx_strand_id
1 'polypeptide(L)'
;MKKIYLLIAIATLAITFGCEMNAGNQSITVRTDEGNYAFKAEYPKHKTNEVVTFVEENLKQDDFFSNAEGIKNEDVTLPDGSKFHITAKPGYVEINFSKKDNSETSYQKLVKLCMGVKEELK
;
A
#
# COMPACT_ATOMS: atom_id res chain seq x y z
N MET A 1 -8.96 -44.86 -25.82
CA MET A 1 -7.71 -44.55 -25.09
C MET A 1 -7.73 -43.08 -24.67
N LYS A 2 -7.50 -42.88 -23.36
CA LYS A 2 -7.35 -41.69 -22.50
C LYS A 2 -7.52 -40.28 -23.11
N LYS A 3 -8.54 -39.58 -22.60
CA LYS A 3 -8.68 -38.11 -22.55
C LYS A 3 -7.86 -37.57 -21.39
N ILE A 4 -6.84 -36.74 -21.64
CA ILE A 4 -6.17 -35.92 -20.62
C ILE A 4 -5.65 -34.67 -21.34
N TYR A 5 -6.29 -33.53 -21.14
CA TYR A 5 -5.66 -32.22 -21.37
C TYR A 5 -5.41 -31.59 -20.02
N LEU A 6 -4.14 -31.29 -19.80
CA LEU A 6 -3.49 -30.90 -18.56
C LEU A 6 -4.07 -29.59 -18.01
N LEU A 7 -4.36 -29.60 -16.71
CA LEU A 7 -4.55 -28.41 -15.87
C LEU A 7 -3.21 -27.65 -15.77
N ILE A 8 -3.15 -26.41 -16.24
CA ILE A 8 -2.03 -25.51 -15.95
C ILE A 8 -2.42 -24.71 -14.71
N ALA A 9 -1.90 -25.14 -13.57
CA ALA A 9 -1.89 -24.35 -12.35
C ALA A 9 -0.90 -23.20 -12.51
N ILE A 10 -1.41 -21.97 -12.57
CA ILE A 10 -0.57 -20.75 -12.53
C ILE A 10 -0.07 -20.64 -11.09
N ALA A 11 1.22 -20.89 -10.90
CA ALA A 11 1.90 -20.66 -9.65
C ALA A 11 1.90 -19.15 -9.35
N THR A 12 1.12 -18.74 -8.35
CA THR A 12 1.17 -17.39 -7.80
C THR A 12 2.52 -17.20 -7.11
N LEU A 13 3.43 -16.46 -7.77
CA LEU A 13 4.65 -15.96 -7.14
C LEU A 13 4.25 -14.90 -6.08
N ALA A 14 4.07 -15.34 -4.84
CA ALA A 14 4.08 -14.44 -3.69
C ALA A 14 5.53 -14.02 -3.43
N ILE A 15 5.98 -12.94 -4.07
CA ILE A 15 7.31 -12.39 -3.80
C ILE A 15 7.24 -11.58 -2.50
N THR A 16 7.53 -12.23 -1.37
CA THR A 16 7.67 -11.57 -0.08
C THR A 16 9.05 -10.92 0.01
N PHE A 17 9.18 -9.67 -0.45
CA PHE A 17 10.37 -8.85 -0.17
C PHE A 17 10.30 -8.31 1.27
N GLY A 18 10.66 -9.14 2.25
CA GLY A 18 10.95 -8.69 3.60
C GLY A 18 12.44 -8.35 3.71
N CYS A 19 12.80 -7.07 3.77
CA CYS A 19 14.12 -6.67 4.27
C CYS A 19 13.99 -6.42 5.77
N GLU A 20 14.72 -7.17 6.59
CA GLU A 20 14.92 -6.87 8.01
C GLU A 20 15.69 -5.54 8.11
N MET A 21 14.97 -4.48 8.50
CA MET A 21 15.59 -3.23 8.92
C MET A 21 15.72 -3.27 10.44
N ASN A 22 16.97 -3.37 10.91
CA ASN A 22 17.33 -3.22 12.32
C ASN A 22 17.15 -1.75 12.74
N ALA A 23 15.91 -1.37 13.07
CA ALA A 23 15.55 -0.20 13.86
C ALA A 23 14.17 -0.50 14.48
N GLY A 24 14.00 -0.30 15.79
CA GLY A 24 12.90 -0.83 16.59
C GLY A 24 11.49 -0.78 15.97
N ASN A 25 10.70 -1.84 16.17
CA ASN A 25 9.28 -1.97 15.80
C ASN A 25 8.90 -1.43 14.40
N GLN A 26 9.78 -1.56 13.41
CA GLN A 26 9.47 -1.25 12.02
C GLN A 26 9.22 -2.54 11.22
N SER A 27 8.10 -2.61 10.49
CA SER A 27 7.81 -3.69 9.56
C SER A 27 7.05 -3.17 8.35
N ILE A 28 7.42 -3.64 7.16
CA ILE A 28 6.73 -3.30 5.92
C ILE A 28 6.33 -4.59 5.24
N THR A 29 5.05 -4.72 4.95
CA THR A 29 4.45 -5.88 4.26
C THR A 29 3.76 -5.39 2.99
N VAL A 30 4.11 -6.01 1.86
CA VAL A 30 3.40 -5.82 0.60
C VAL A 30 2.82 -7.16 0.18
N ARG A 31 1.53 -7.19 -0.09
CA ARG A 31 0.82 -8.37 -0.63
C ARG A 31 0.17 -7.99 -1.94
N THR A 32 0.28 -8.86 -2.93
CA THR A 32 -0.43 -8.70 -4.18
C THR A 32 -0.91 -10.03 -4.69
N ASP A 33 -2.13 -10.05 -5.22
CA ASP A 33 -2.73 -11.16 -5.93
C ASP A 33 -3.38 -10.66 -7.23
N GLU A 34 -4.10 -11.51 -7.94
CA GLU A 34 -4.75 -11.15 -9.21
C GLU A 34 -5.76 -10.01 -9.07
N GLY A 35 -6.44 -9.91 -7.92
CA GLY A 35 -7.49 -8.93 -7.67
C GLY A 35 -7.05 -7.74 -6.82
N ASN A 36 -5.98 -7.87 -6.03
CA ASN A 36 -5.69 -6.92 -4.96
C ASN A 36 -4.22 -6.55 -4.85
N TYR A 37 -4.01 -5.37 -4.26
CA TYR A 37 -2.75 -4.89 -3.75
C TYR A 37 -2.97 -4.35 -2.34
N ALA A 38 -2.15 -4.80 -1.39
CA ALA A 38 -2.17 -4.35 -0.02
C ALA A 38 -0.76 -3.96 0.41
N PHE A 39 -0.63 -2.74 0.94
CA PHE A 39 0.58 -2.22 1.56
C PHE A 39 0.30 -1.96 3.03
N LYS A 40 1.17 -2.44 3.91
CA LYS A 40 1.10 -2.20 5.35
C LYS A 40 2.48 -1.83 5.85
N ALA A 41 2.57 -0.73 6.60
CA ALA A 41 3.77 -0.33 7.29
C ALA A 41 3.46 -0.02 8.76
N GLU A 42 4.21 -0.65 9.66
CA GLU A 42 4.31 -0.32 11.07
C GLU A 42 5.68 0.30 11.30
N TYR A 43 5.76 1.38 12.06
CA TYR A 43 7.00 2.15 12.23
C TYR A 43 6.99 2.96 13.54
N PRO A 44 8.14 3.46 14.00
CA PRO A 44 8.20 4.31 15.19
C PRO A 44 7.30 5.54 15.07
N LYS A 45 6.50 5.84 16.10
CA LYS A 45 5.53 6.96 16.08
C LYS A 45 6.13 8.31 15.68
N HIS A 46 7.40 8.57 15.99
CA HIS A 46 8.05 9.84 15.65
C HIS A 46 8.23 10.04 14.13
N LYS A 47 8.23 8.96 13.33
CA LYS A 47 8.26 9.00 11.86
C LYS A 47 6.89 9.25 11.22
N THR A 48 5.81 9.38 12.01
CA THR A 48 4.44 9.56 11.45
C THR A 48 4.33 10.84 10.63
N ASN A 49 4.95 11.94 11.07
CA ASN A 49 4.91 13.19 10.33
C ASN A 49 5.58 13.07 8.96
N GLU A 50 6.74 12.40 8.88
CA GLU A 50 7.46 12.14 7.63
C GLU A 50 6.58 11.38 6.63
N VAL A 51 5.91 10.31 7.09
CA VAL A 51 4.99 9.52 6.26
C VAL A 51 3.77 10.33 5.82
N VAL A 52 3.14 11.09 6.73
CA VAL A 52 1.97 11.92 6.43
C VAL A 52 2.31 12.97 5.38
N THR A 53 3.38 13.74 5.60
CA THR A 53 3.86 14.76 4.67
C THR A 53 4.17 14.16 3.30
N PHE A 54 4.92 13.04 3.26
CA PHE A 54 5.24 12.38 2.00
C PHE A 54 3.98 11.99 1.21
N VAL A 55 2.99 11.40 1.88
CA VAL A 55 1.76 10.97 1.22
C VAL A 55 0.93 12.15 0.73
N GLU A 56 0.77 13.21 1.54
CA GLU A 56 0.03 14.42 1.16
C GLU A 56 0.64 15.11 -0.06
N GLU A 57 1.97 15.28 -0.08
CA GLU A 57 2.70 15.86 -1.21
C GLU A 57 2.55 15.03 -2.50
N ASN A 58 2.63 13.70 -2.39
CA ASN A 58 2.52 12.81 -3.55
C ASN A 58 1.09 12.68 -4.06
N LEU A 59 0.08 12.79 -3.19
CA LEU A 59 -1.33 12.85 -3.58
C LEU A 59 -1.75 14.25 -4.06
N LYS A 60 -0.94 15.28 -3.80
CA LYS A 60 -1.27 16.70 -4.02
C LYS A 60 -2.59 17.07 -3.34
N GLN A 61 -2.78 16.55 -2.13
CA GLN A 61 -3.95 16.80 -1.28
C GLN A 61 -3.45 17.21 0.08
N ASP A 62 -3.36 18.52 0.29
CA ASP A 62 -3.10 19.09 1.61
C ASP A 62 -4.22 18.65 2.56
N ASP A 63 -3.87 18.41 3.83
CA ASP A 63 -4.79 17.98 4.89
C ASP A 63 -5.51 16.65 4.61
N PHE A 64 -4.97 15.77 3.75
CA PHE A 64 -5.53 14.44 3.50
C PHE A 64 -5.70 13.64 4.80
N PHE A 65 -4.75 13.74 5.74
CA PHE A 65 -4.88 13.13 7.07
C PHE A 65 -5.49 14.08 8.12
N SER A 66 -5.76 15.34 7.77
CA SER A 66 -6.14 16.46 8.65
C SER A 66 -5.11 16.83 9.73
N ASN A 67 -4.46 15.85 10.37
CA ASN A 67 -3.25 15.99 11.16
C ASN A 67 -2.60 14.61 11.38
N ALA A 68 -1.32 14.60 11.77
CA ALA A 68 -0.57 13.36 11.95
C ALA A 68 -0.92 12.54 13.20
N GLU A 69 -1.62 13.13 14.17
CA GLU A 69 -2.11 12.41 15.36
C GLU A 69 -3.46 11.71 15.10
N GLY A 70 -4.12 12.05 14.00
CA GLY A 70 -5.43 11.60 13.62
C GLY A 70 -5.47 10.10 13.29
N ILE A 71 -6.66 9.54 13.45
CA ILE A 71 -6.99 8.20 12.95
C ILE A 71 -7.80 8.39 11.67
N LYS A 72 -7.34 7.77 10.59
CA LYS A 72 -8.05 7.71 9.30
C LYS A 72 -8.43 6.26 9.03
N ASN A 73 -9.67 6.01 8.61
CA ASN A 73 -10.13 4.68 8.24
C ASN A 73 -11.30 4.81 7.26
N GLU A 74 -11.00 4.98 5.98
CA GLU A 74 -12.02 5.32 4.97
C GLU A 74 -11.64 4.89 3.56
N ASP A 75 -12.66 4.82 2.70
CA ASP A 75 -12.49 4.69 1.26
C ASP A 75 -12.23 6.06 0.64
N VAL A 76 -11.19 6.14 -0.18
CA VAL A 76 -10.71 7.34 -0.84
C VAL A 76 -10.92 7.21 -2.33
N THR A 77 -11.42 8.28 -2.97
CA THR A 77 -11.44 8.42 -4.42
C THR A 77 -10.64 9.66 -4.80
N LEU A 78 -9.54 9.48 -5.52
CA LEU A 78 -8.72 10.59 -6.02
C LEU A 78 -9.37 11.28 -7.22
N PRO A 79 -8.95 12.52 -7.56
CA PRO A 79 -9.49 13.24 -8.73
C PRO A 79 -9.30 12.51 -10.07
N ASP A 80 -8.30 11.63 -10.17
CA ASP A 80 -8.06 10.80 -11.36
C ASP A 80 -8.91 9.52 -11.40
N GLY A 81 -9.84 9.36 -10.45
CA GLY A 81 -10.76 8.23 -10.33
C GLY A 81 -10.18 7.02 -9.59
N SER A 82 -8.93 7.06 -9.12
CA SER A 82 -8.33 5.97 -8.35
C SER A 82 -9.04 5.79 -7.01
N LYS A 83 -9.40 4.56 -6.68
CA LYS A 83 -10.12 4.17 -5.45
C LYS A 83 -9.31 3.22 -4.60
N PHE A 84 -9.15 3.53 -3.32
CA PHE A 84 -8.49 2.66 -2.35
C PHE A 84 -9.05 2.88 -0.95
N HIS A 85 -8.88 1.89 -0.09
CA HIS A 85 -9.16 2.01 1.33
C HIS A 85 -7.86 2.34 2.07
N ILE A 86 -7.90 3.28 3.01
CA ILE A 86 -6.74 3.61 3.84
C ILE A 86 -7.10 3.55 5.32
N THR A 87 -6.22 2.90 6.09
CA THR A 87 -6.21 2.95 7.55
C THR A 87 -4.89 3.56 8.02
N ALA A 88 -4.94 4.65 8.78
CA ALA A 88 -3.76 5.32 9.31
C ALA A 88 -3.98 5.77 10.77
N LYS A 89 -2.90 5.72 11.54
CA LYS A 89 -2.79 6.22 12.92
C LYS A 89 -1.29 6.38 13.24
N PRO A 90 -0.90 7.08 14.32
CA PRO A 90 0.52 7.21 14.66
C PRO A 90 1.28 5.88 14.71
N GLY A 91 2.34 5.77 13.89
CA GLY A 91 3.16 4.57 13.73
C GLY A 91 2.60 3.49 12.81
N TYR A 92 1.56 3.79 12.02
CA TYR A 92 0.87 2.81 11.19
C TYR A 92 0.25 3.43 9.93
N VAL A 93 0.46 2.78 8.78
CA VAL A 93 -0.35 3.00 7.58
C VAL A 93 -0.64 1.69 6.87
N GLU A 94 -1.86 1.52 6.41
CA GLU A 94 -2.30 0.43 5.57
C GLU A 94 -3.13 0.97 4.41
N ILE A 95 -2.82 0.51 3.20
CA ILE A 95 -3.51 0.88 1.96
C ILE A 95 -3.93 -0.43 1.28
N ASN A 96 -5.23 -0.54 1.01
CA ASN A 96 -5.84 -1.68 0.31
C ASN A 96 -6.47 -1.19 -1.01
N PHE A 97 -6.12 -1.86 -2.10
CA PHE A 97 -6.51 -1.46 -3.45
C PHE A 97 -7.00 -2.65 -4.28
N SER A 98 -8.23 -2.51 -4.78
CA SER A 98 -8.85 -3.46 -5.70
C SER A 98 -8.44 -3.14 -7.13
N LYS A 99 -7.73 -4.07 -7.79
CA LYS A 99 -7.35 -4.00 -9.21
C LYS A 99 -8.56 -4.12 -10.13
N LYS A 100 -9.66 -4.72 -9.65
CA LYS A 100 -10.90 -4.88 -10.43
C LYS A 100 -11.68 -3.57 -10.57
N ASP A 101 -11.57 -2.69 -9.57
CA ASP A 101 -12.30 -1.42 -9.53
C ASP A 101 -11.48 -0.24 -10.07
N ASN A 102 -10.26 -0.50 -10.53
CA ASN A 102 -9.29 0.52 -10.90
C ASN A 102 -8.56 0.20 -12.20
N SER A 103 -7.99 1.23 -12.81
CA SER A 103 -7.13 1.08 -13.98
C SER A 103 -5.73 0.58 -13.62
N GLU A 104 -5.03 -0.02 -14.58
CA GLU A 104 -3.61 -0.37 -14.44
C GLU A 104 -2.74 0.87 -14.11
N THR A 105 -3.06 2.03 -14.70
CA THR A 105 -2.37 3.29 -14.38
C THR A 105 -2.54 3.69 -12.92
N SER A 106 -3.74 3.53 -12.36
CA SER A 106 -4.02 3.77 -10.94
C SER A 106 -3.22 2.81 -10.05
N TYR A 107 -3.13 1.54 -10.44
CA TYR A 107 -2.33 0.54 -9.76
C TYR A 107 -0.84 0.95 -9.70
N GLN A 108 -0.25 1.30 -10.84
CA GLN A 108 1.15 1.70 -10.91
C GLN A 108 1.45 2.97 -10.08
N LYS A 109 0.53 3.95 -10.07
CA LYS A 109 0.65 5.14 -9.21
C LYS A 109 0.65 4.78 -7.73
N LEU A 110 -0.25 3.90 -7.30
CA LEU A 110 -0.34 3.49 -5.90
C LEU A 110 0.87 2.68 -5.45
N VAL A 111 1.37 1.77 -6.31
CA VAL A 111 2.62 1.04 -6.06
C VAL A 111 3.77 2.02 -5.88
N LYS A 112 3.88 3.04 -6.74
CA LYS A 112 4.92 4.07 -6.62
C LYS A 112 4.82 4.87 -5.32
N LEU A 113 3.61 5.26 -4.91
CA LEU A 113 3.35 5.91 -3.62
C LEU A 113 3.84 5.05 -2.45
N CYS A 114 3.42 3.77 -2.43
CA CYS A 114 3.76 2.82 -1.37
C CYS A 114 5.27 2.51 -1.32
N MET A 115 5.93 2.42 -2.48
CA MET A 115 7.39 2.32 -2.55
C MET A 115 8.06 3.57 -2.00
N GLY A 116 7.53 4.76 -2.28
CA GLY A 116 8.03 6.01 -1.72
C GLY A 116 7.95 6.06 -0.19
N VAL A 117 6.82 5.64 0.39
CA VAL A 117 6.67 5.49 1.86
C VAL A 117 7.71 4.53 2.42
N LYS A 118 7.99 3.42 1.72
CA LYS A 118 9.04 2.48 2.13
C LYS A 118 10.43 3.12 2.11
N GLU A 119 10.74 3.98 1.14
CA GLU A 119 12.02 4.70 1.09
C GLU A 119 12.12 5.75 2.19
N GLU A 120 11.04 6.48 2.49
CA GLU A 120 11.00 7.47 3.58
C GLU A 120 11.24 6.82 4.95
N LEU A 121 10.76 5.59 5.13
CA LEU A 121 10.96 4.82 6.36
C LEU A 121 12.35 4.20 6.48
N LYS A 122 13.24 4.33 5.48
CA LYS A 122 14.61 3.80 5.60
C LYS A 122 15.45 4.51 6.66
#